data_AF-A0A382A0W8-F1
#
_entry.id   AF-A0A382A0W8-F1
#
_cell.length_a   1.000
_cell.length_b   1.000
_cell.length_c   1.000
_cell.angle_alpha   90.00
_cell.angle_beta   90.00
_cell.angle_gamma   90.00
#
_symmetry.space_group_name_H-M   'P 1'
#
loop_
_entity.id
_entity.type
_entity.pdbx_description
1 polymer ?
#
loop_
_entity_poly.entity_id
_entity_poly.type
_entity_poly.pdbx_seq_one_letter_code
_entity_poly.pdbx_strand_id
1 'polypeptide(L)' 'MRYTLMQKCQKCNEQTIMVHPAKFSPDDKYLKLRMLNKPN' A
#
# COMPACT_ATOMS: atom_id res chain seq x y z
N MET A 1 10.29 0.21 11.18
CA MET A 1 10.18 0.08 9.71
C MET A 1 11.59 0.09 9.11
N ARG A 2 11.93 -0.86 8.23
CA ARG A 2 13.26 -0.95 7.59
C ARG A 2 13.09 -1.08 6.08
N TYR A 3 13.78 -0.24 5.33
CA TYR A 3 13.79 -0.31 3.87
C TYR A 3 14.65 -1.48 3.38
N THR A 4 14.18 -2.13 2.32
CA THR A 4 14.88 -3.23 1.65
C THR A 4 14.42 -3.30 0.20
N LEU A 5 15.28 -3.84 -0.67
CA LEU A 5 14.97 -4.13 -2.07
C LEU A 5 14.56 -5.59 -2.29
N MET A 6 14.68 -6.42 -1.24
CA MET A 6 14.28 -7.83 -1.29
C MET A 6 12.76 -7.97 -1.13
N GLN A 7 12.15 -8.97 -1.76
CA GLN A 7 10.71 -9.25 -1.66
C GLN A 7 10.26 -9.72 -0.25
N LYS A 8 11.21 -10.21 0.55
CA LYS A 8 10.96 -10.72 1.90
C LYS A 8 11.86 -10.02 2.90
N CYS A 9 11.27 -9.54 3.99
CA CYS A 9 11.98 -8.93 5.10
C CYS A 9 12.82 -9.99 5.84
N GLN A 10 14.14 -9.86 5.85
CA GLN A 10 15.02 -10.83 6.55
C GLN A 10 14.89 -10.81 8.09
N LYS A 11 14.33 -9.75 8.68
CA LYS A 11 14.16 -9.64 10.14
C LYS A 11 12.80 -10.12 10.63
N CYS A 12 11.76 -9.84 9.84
CA CYS A 12 10.36 -10.05 10.19
C CYS A 12 9.71 -11.18 9.39
N ASN A 13 10.39 -11.68 8.36
CA ASN A 13 9.94 -12.75 7.45
C ASN A 13 8.61 -12.47 6.73
N GLU A 14 8.16 -11.21 6.73
CA GLU A 14 6.97 -10.73 6.03
C GLU A 14 7.30 -10.31 4.58
N GLN A 15 6.26 -10.28 3.73
CA GLN A 15 6.36 -9.76 2.37
C GLN A 15 6.48 -8.24 2.40
N THR A 16 7.40 -7.72 1.59
CA THR A 16 7.67 -6.29 1.53
C THR A 16 6.63 -5.58 0.69
N ILE A 17 6.17 -4.44 1.19
CA ILE A 17 5.24 -3.56 0.48
C ILE A 17 6.00 -2.43 -0.22
N MET A 18 5.40 -1.88 -1.26
CA MET A 18 5.91 -0.65 -1.87
C MET A 18 5.86 0.50 -0.85
N VAL A 19 6.98 1.20 -0.74
CA VAL A 19 7.15 2.30 0.21
C VAL A 19 6.44 3.57 -0.24
N HIS A 20 6.26 3.71 -1.56
CA HIS A 20 5.55 4.84 -2.13
C HIS A 20 4.05 4.58 -2.11
N PRO A 21 3.24 5.61 -1.83
CA PRO A 21 1.80 5.49 -1.90
C PRO A 21 1.34 5.13 -3.32
N ALA A 22 0.12 4.60 -3.41
CA ALA A 22 -0.52 4.42 -4.70
C ALA A 22 -0.62 5.75 -5.45
N LYS A 23 -0.45 5.71 -6.78
CA LYS A 23 -0.59 6.89 -7.64
C LYS A 23 -2.00 7.46 -7.49
N PHE A 24 -2.10 8.76 -7.28
CA PHE A 24 -3.38 9.46 -7.26
C PHE A 24 -3.88 9.68 -8.69
N SER A 25 -5.15 9.33 -8.94
CA SER A 25 -5.86 9.68 -10.17
C SER A 25 -7.00 10.64 -9.83
N PRO A 26 -7.10 11.80 -10.48
CA PRO A 26 -8.23 12.72 -10.26
C PRO A 26 -9.57 12.09 -10.70
N ASP A 27 -9.56 11.25 -11.74
CA ASP A 27 -10.72 10.46 -12.16
C ASP A 27 -10.58 9.00 -11.66
N ASP A 28 -10.54 8.82 -10.34
CA ASP A 28 -10.45 7.48 -9.77
C ASP A 28 -11.82 6.78 -9.79
N LYS A 29 -12.03 5.89 -10.77
CA LYS A 29 -13.27 5.10 -10.91
C LYS A 29 -13.69 4.37 -9.63
N TYR A 30 -12.73 4.04 -8.76
CA TYR A 30 -12.95 3.24 -7.55
C TYR A 30 -13.00 4.09 -6.27
N LEU A 31 -12.99 5.43 -6.38
CA LEU A 31 -12.98 6.34 -5.24
C LEU A 31 -14.14 6.06 -4.29
N LYS A 32 -15.35 5.90 -4.82
CA LYS A 32 -16.56 5.60 -4.03
C LYS A 32 -16.39 4.35 -3.18
N LEU A 33 -15.90 3.25 -3.77
CA LEU A 33 -15.67 1.99 -3.06
C LEU A 33 -14.63 2.13 -1.95
N ARG A 34 -13.56 2.91 -2.17
CA ARG A 34 -12.54 3.16 -1.15
C ARG A 34 -13.08 3.96 0.04
N MET A 35 -13.95 4.95 -0.22
CA MET A 35 -14.57 5.73 0.86
C MET A 35 -15.55 4.90 1.68
N LEU A 36 -16.35 4.06 1.02
CA LEU A 36 -17.29 3.14 1.67
C LEU A 36 -16.59 2.08 2.55
N ASN A 37 -15.41 1.59 2.13
CA ASN A 37 -14.66 0.58 2.86
C ASN A 37 -13.67 1.16 3.89
N LYS A 38 -13.62 2.48 4.09
CA LYS A 38 -12.76 3.08 5.09
C LYS A 38 -13.49 3.03 6.44
N PRO A 39 -12.97 2.31 7.46
CA PRO A 39 -13.57 2.36 8.79
C PRO A 39 -13.44 3.77 9.39
N ASN A 40 -14.47 4.20 10.12
CA ASN A 40 -14.57 5.49 10.80
C ASN A 40 -13.58 5.64 11.96
#